data_AF-A0AAD8ME89-F1
#
_entry.id   AF-A0AAD8ME89-F1
#
_cell.length_a   1.000
_cell.length_b   1.000
_cell.length_c   1.000
_cell.angle_alpha   90.00
_cell.angle_beta   90.00
_cell.angle_gamma   90.00
#
_symmetry.space_group_name_H-M   'P 1'
#
loop_
_entity.id
_entity.type
_entity.pdbx_description
1 polymer ?
#
loop_
_entity_poly.entity_id
_entity_poly.type
_entity_poly.pdbx_seq_one_letter_code
_entity_poly.pdbx_strand_id
1 'polypeptide(L)'
;MTSMQKSSSIKIPAFDKENYNVWKRKIMLFIKAANPLYLGILQNGPFVPRKEIEASTVDGVLIPAYWVNKLPSEFLEPEKKKVALDDYLQLILLDALTLDKAMCGNVIGCSSAKDMWNKIELLCEGSER
;
A
#
# COMPACT_ATOMS: atom_id res chain seq x y z
N MET A 1 33.65 -21.15 2.33
CA MET A 1 33.09 -20.37 3.45
C MET A 1 32.97 -18.92 3.00
N THR A 2 31.84 -18.54 2.40
CA THR A 2 31.58 -17.16 2.00
C THR A 2 30.83 -16.47 3.11
N SER A 3 31.46 -15.48 3.73
CA SER A 3 30.92 -14.68 4.82
C SER A 3 29.63 -13.98 4.34
N MET A 4 28.49 -14.32 4.94
CA MET A 4 27.26 -13.55 4.79
C MET A 4 27.48 -12.20 5.46
N GLN A 5 27.67 -11.15 4.66
CA GLN A 5 27.65 -9.78 5.16
C GLN A 5 26.31 -9.54 5.86
N LYS A 6 26.33 -9.29 7.17
CA LYS A 6 25.18 -8.76 7.91
C LYS A 6 24.75 -7.44 7.25
N SER A 7 23.68 -7.45 6.47
CA SER A 7 23.05 -6.20 6.05
C SER A 7 22.49 -5.53 7.31
N SER A 8 23.02 -4.37 7.69
CA SER A 8 22.39 -3.52 8.69
C SER A 8 21.01 -3.14 8.15
N SER A 9 19.93 -3.66 8.73
CA SER A 9 18.57 -3.25 8.33
C SER A 9 18.40 -1.77 8.67
N ILE A 10 18.09 -0.96 7.66
CA ILE A 10 17.71 0.45 7.87
C ILE A 10 16.46 0.44 8.76
N LYS A 11 16.46 1.24 9.83
CA LYS A 11 15.30 1.33 10.73
C LYS A 11 14.20 2.17 10.09
N ILE A 12 12.95 1.79 10.35
CA ILE A 12 11.78 2.59 9.94
C ILE A 12 11.85 3.95 10.66
N PRO A 13 11.74 5.07 9.93
CA PRO A 13 11.69 6.40 10.54
C PRO A 13 10.47 6.55 11.43
N ALA A 14 10.69 6.72 12.74
CA ALA A 14 9.62 7.01 13.70
C ALA A 14 8.94 8.34 13.35
N PHE A 15 7.62 8.36 13.46
CA PHE A 15 6.78 9.52 13.20
C PHE A 15 7.14 10.70 14.11
N ASP A 16 7.24 11.86 13.49
CA ASP A 16 7.54 13.13 14.15
C ASP A 16 6.61 14.18 13.56
N LYS A 17 5.56 14.52 14.32
CA LYS A 17 4.54 15.49 13.89
C LYS A 17 5.10 16.91 13.81
N GLU A 18 5.99 17.28 14.72
CA GLU A 18 6.59 18.62 14.77
C GLU A 18 7.51 18.85 13.57
N ASN A 19 8.18 17.79 13.11
CA ASN A 19 9.04 17.80 11.93
C ASN A 19 8.46 16.99 10.78
N TYR A 20 7.14 17.03 10.59
CA TYR A 20 6.42 16.19 9.64
C TYR A 20 7.02 16.21 8.22
N ASN A 21 7.41 17.38 7.68
CA ASN A 21 8.04 17.48 6.36
C ASN A 21 9.36 16.70 6.25
N VAL A 22 10.15 16.67 7.33
CA VAL A 22 11.40 15.91 7.40
C VAL A 22 11.09 14.42 7.52
N TRP A 23 10.14 14.05 8.38
CA TRP A 23 9.69 12.66 8.51
C TRP A 23 9.15 12.12 7.18
N LYS A 24 8.26 12.87 6.51
CA LYS A 24 7.67 12.54 5.21
C LYS A 24 8.76 12.20 4.18
N ARG A 25 9.80 13.02 4.08
CA ARG A 25 10.94 12.74 3.18
C ARG A 25 11.68 11.45 3.56
N LYS A 26 11.95 11.23 4.85
CA LYS A 26 12.64 10.03 5.35
C LYS A 26 11.84 8.76 5.11
N ILE A 27 10.55 8.74 5.46
CA ILE A 27 9.69 7.57 5.30
C ILE A 27 9.47 7.24 3.82
N MET A 28 9.33 8.24 2.95
CA MET A 28 9.23 8.02 1.49
C MET A 28 10.49 7.41 0.89
N LEU A 29 11.68 7.83 1.34
CA LEU A 29 12.94 7.21 0.95
C LEU A 29 13.05 5.77 1.46
N PHE A 30 12.65 5.52 2.70
CA PHE A 30 12.61 4.18 3.28
C PHE A 30 11.68 3.25 2.48
N ILE A 31 10.45 3.67 2.22
CA ILE A 31 9.43 2.92 1.46
C ILE A 31 9.96 2.58 0.06
N LYS A 32 10.55 3.55 -0.63
CA LYS A 32 11.15 3.33 -1.96
C LYS A 32 12.29 2.31 -1.92
N ALA A 33 13.13 2.36 -0.90
CA ALA A 33 14.25 1.43 -0.73
C ALA A 33 13.79 0.02 -0.32
N ALA A 34 12.70 -0.09 0.44
CA ALA A 34 12.15 -1.36 0.91
C ALA A 34 11.52 -2.17 -0.24
N ASN A 35 10.74 -1.51 -1.11
CA ASN A 35 10.22 -2.12 -2.33
C ASN A 35 9.88 -1.04 -3.37
N PRO A 36 10.40 -1.11 -4.61
CA PRO A 36 10.14 -0.09 -5.63
C PRO A 36 8.66 0.03 -6.02
N LEU A 37 7.83 -0.98 -5.77
CA LEU A 37 6.39 -0.96 -6.09
C LEU A 37 5.56 -0.17 -5.07
N TYR A 38 6.05 0.03 -3.84
CA TYR A 38 5.26 0.66 -2.78
C TYR A 38 4.86 2.09 -3.08
N LEU A 39 5.70 2.87 -3.78
CA LEU A 39 5.32 4.22 -4.19
C LEU A 39 4.12 4.22 -5.13
N GLY A 40 4.05 3.23 -6.04
CA GLY A 40 2.90 3.04 -6.92
C GLY A 40 1.64 2.69 -6.14
N ILE A 41 1.76 1.94 -5.04
CA ILE A 41 0.64 1.59 -4.15
C ILE A 41 0.14 2.82 -3.38
N LEU A 42 1.04 3.62 -2.80
CA LEU A 42 0.62 4.87 -2.14
C LEU A 42 -0.13 5.81 -3.09
N GLN A 43 0.33 5.92 -4.34
CA GLN A 43 -0.29 6.82 -5.31
C GLN A 43 -1.61 6.27 -5.87
N ASN A 44 -1.64 5.01 -6.28
CA ASN A 44 -2.73 4.46 -7.08
C ASN A 44 -3.69 3.58 -6.27
N GLY A 45 -3.23 3.02 -5.16
CA GLY A 45 -3.93 2.05 -4.35
C GLY A 45 -3.38 0.63 -4.54
N PRO A 46 -3.94 -0.34 -3.81
CA PRO A 46 -3.50 -1.74 -3.87
C PRO A 46 -3.71 -2.34 -5.26
N PHE A 47 -2.91 -3.36 -5.58
CA PHE A 47 -3.12 -4.17 -6.77
C PHE A 47 -4.45 -4.94 -6.66
N VAL A 48 -5.32 -4.81 -7.66
CA VAL A 48 -6.57 -5.56 -7.74
C VAL A 48 -6.47 -6.54 -8.92
N PRO A 49 -6.34 -7.86 -8.67
CA PRO A 49 -6.32 -8.86 -9.74
C PRO A 49 -7.63 -8.87 -10.51
N ARG A 50 -7.53 -8.84 -11.84
CA ARG A 50 -8.70 -8.86 -12.75
C ARG A 50 -8.58 -9.98 -13.77
N LYS A 51 -9.73 -10.46 -14.24
CA LYS A 51 -9.84 -11.37 -15.38
C LYS A 51 -10.78 -10.75 -16.41
N GLU A 52 -10.50 -11.05 -17.67
CA GLU A 52 -11.41 -10.74 -18.76
C GLU A 52 -12.47 -11.84 -18.82
N ILE A 53 -13.72 -11.41 -18.96
CA ILE A 53 -14.82 -12.26 -19.35
C ILE A 53 -14.98 -12.06 -20.85
N GLU A 54 -14.83 -13.14 -21.61
CA GLU A 54 -14.95 -13.10 -23.07
C GLU A 54 -16.38 -12.72 -23.49
N ALA A 55 -16.50 -12.20 -24.70
CA ALA A 55 -17.80 -11.88 -25.27
C ALA A 55 -18.65 -13.15 -25.38
N SER A 56 -19.94 -13.04 -25.04
CA SER A 56 -20.87 -14.17 -25.09
C SER A 56 -22.25 -13.70 -25.57
N THR A 57 -23.06 -14.63 -26.07
CA THR A 57 -24.44 -14.34 -26.46
C THR A 57 -25.39 -15.01 -25.47
N VAL A 58 -26.25 -14.23 -24.84
CA VAL A 58 -27.27 -14.71 -23.90
C VAL A 58 -28.63 -14.26 -24.43
N ASP A 59 -29.54 -15.22 -24.66
CA ASP A 59 -30.88 -14.97 -25.20
C ASP A 59 -30.90 -14.13 -26.50
N GLY A 60 -29.93 -14.36 -27.37
CA GLY A 60 -29.79 -13.64 -28.65
C GLY A 60 -29.18 -12.24 -28.53
N VAL A 61 -28.81 -11.81 -27.32
CA VAL A 61 -28.15 -10.52 -27.07
C VAL A 61 -26.64 -10.73 -26.91
N LEU A 62 -25.85 -9.97 -27.67
CA LEU A 62 -24.39 -9.95 -27.54
C LEU A 62 -23.98 -9.18 -26.28
N ILE A 63 -23.28 -9.85 -25.37
CA ILE A 63 -22.57 -9.27 -24.24
C ILE A 63 -21.11 -9.12 -24.65
N PRO A 64 -20.57 -7.88 -24.74
CA PRO A 64 -19.17 -7.67 -25.12
C PRO A 64 -18.23 -8.16 -24.01
N ALA A 65 -16.95 -8.39 -24.36
CA ALA A 65 -15.94 -8.72 -23.37
C ALA A 65 -15.79 -7.59 -22.34
N TYR A 66 -15.57 -7.95 -21.07
CA TYR A 66 -15.43 -6.99 -19.98
C TYR A 66 -14.52 -7.52 -18.87
N TRP A 67 -13.96 -6.61 -18.07
CA TRP A 67 -13.07 -6.97 -16.98
C TRP A 67 -13.82 -7.02 -15.65
N VAL A 68 -13.57 -8.08 -14.87
CA VAL A 68 -14.07 -8.21 -13.51
C VAL A 68 -12.93 -8.45 -12.54
N ASN A 69 -13.13 -8.04 -11.28
CA ASN A 69 -12.23 -8.41 -10.21
C ASN A 69 -12.30 -9.93 -9.99
N LYS A 70 -11.14 -10.55 -9.83
CA LYS A 70 -11.06 -11.96 -9.43
C LYS A 70 -11.51 -12.13 -7.98
N LEU A 71 -12.08 -13.29 -7.68
CA LEU A 71 -12.23 -13.74 -6.29
C LEU A 71 -10.87 -14.17 -5.73
N PRO A 72 -10.63 -14.08 -4.40
CA PRO A 72 -9.36 -14.50 -3.80
C PRO A 72 -8.95 -15.95 -4.12
N SER A 73 -9.92 -16.84 -4.32
CA SER A 73 -9.71 -18.23 -4.73
C SER A 73 -9.14 -18.38 -6.15
N GLU A 74 -9.26 -17.35 -6.99
CA GLU A 74 -8.80 -17.34 -8.38
C GLU A 74 -7.42 -16.68 -8.55
N PHE A 75 -6.84 -16.15 -7.46
CA PHE A 75 -5.57 -15.43 -7.53
C PHE A 75 -4.43 -16.39 -7.83
N LEU A 76 -3.62 -16.05 -8.83
CA LEU A 76 -2.36 -16.72 -9.10
C LEU A 76 -1.31 -16.34 -8.05
N GLU A 77 -0.31 -17.18 -7.82
CA GLU A 77 0.76 -16.89 -6.85
C GLU A 77 1.47 -15.53 -7.06
N PRO A 78 1.78 -15.09 -8.29
CA PRO A 78 2.33 -13.75 -8.52
C PRO A 78 1.34 -12.63 -8.15
N GLU A 79 0.04 -12.86 -8.30
CA GLU A 79 -1.00 -11.89 -7.93
C GLU A 79 -1.15 -11.80 -6.42
N LYS A 80 -1.17 -12.93 -5.71
CA LYS A 80 -1.17 -12.97 -4.24
C LYS A 80 0.01 -12.19 -3.65
N LYS A 81 1.21 -12.38 -4.22
CA LYS A 81 2.40 -11.63 -3.83
C LYS A 81 2.24 -10.12 -4.02
N LYS A 82 1.58 -9.68 -5.09
CA LYS A 82 1.31 -8.25 -5.35
C LYS A 82 0.24 -7.68 -4.43
N VAL A 83 -0.82 -8.45 -4.14
CA VAL A 83 -1.88 -8.06 -3.19
C VAL A 83 -1.28 -7.85 -1.80
N ALA A 84 -0.43 -8.78 -1.33
CA ALA A 84 0.22 -8.72 -0.03
C ALA A 84 1.16 -7.51 0.15
N LEU A 85 1.58 -6.84 -0.93
CA LEU A 85 2.42 -5.64 -0.83
C LEU A 85 1.70 -4.48 -0.13
N ASP A 86 0.38 -4.38 -0.27
CA ASP A 86 -0.38 -3.35 0.44
C ASP A 86 -0.38 -3.62 1.95
N ASP A 87 -0.60 -4.88 2.36
CA ASP A 87 -0.55 -5.28 3.78
C ASP A 87 0.82 -4.98 4.42
N TYR A 88 1.91 -5.31 3.71
CA TYR A 88 3.26 -4.98 4.20
C TYR A 88 3.48 -3.48 4.32
N LEU A 89 2.93 -2.69 3.39
CA LEU A 89 3.06 -1.25 3.43
C LEU A 89 2.23 -0.63 4.56
N GLN A 90 1.02 -1.16 4.82
CA GLN A 90 0.22 -0.80 5.98
C GLN A 90 1.00 -1.07 7.28
N LEU A 91 1.63 -2.24 7.40
CA LEU A 91 2.47 -2.58 8.56
C LEU A 91 3.65 -1.61 8.73
N ILE A 92 4.32 -1.22 7.64
CA ILE A 92 5.41 -0.21 7.70
C ILE A 92 4.88 1.13 8.21
N LEU A 93 3.71 1.57 7.74
CA LEU A 93 3.09 2.82 8.19
C LEU A 93 2.69 2.73 9.67
N LEU A 94 2.08 1.63 10.11
CA LEU A 94 1.73 1.42 11.52
C LEU A 94 2.97 1.38 12.43
N ASP A 95 4.04 0.71 12.00
CA ASP A 95 5.30 0.66 12.76
C ASP A 95 5.90 2.07 12.91
N ALA A 96 5.95 2.85 11.83
CA ALA A 96 6.38 4.24 11.87
C ALA A 96 5.58 5.09 12.86
N LEU A 97 4.28 4.81 13.01
CA LEU A 97 3.35 5.52 13.91
C LEU A 97 3.29 4.93 15.33
N THR A 98 4.02 3.86 15.66
CA THR A 98 3.83 3.10 16.92
C THR A 98 3.98 3.94 18.18
N LEU A 99 4.82 4.98 18.15
CA LEU A 99 5.03 5.88 19.29
C LEU A 99 3.96 6.96 19.42
N ASP A 100 3.22 7.27 18.35
CA ASP A 100 2.10 8.21 18.34
C ASP A 100 0.77 7.45 18.28
N LYS A 101 0.27 7.07 19.46
CA LYS A 101 -0.97 6.30 19.59
C LYS A 101 -2.19 7.00 19.00
N ALA A 102 -2.23 8.34 19.06
CA ALA A 102 -3.34 9.11 18.53
C ALA A 102 -3.35 9.05 17.00
N MET A 103 -2.20 9.27 16.36
CA MET A 103 -2.07 9.14 14.91
C MET A 103 -2.33 7.70 14.45
N CYS A 104 -1.77 6.70 15.15
CA CYS A 104 -2.02 5.29 14.86
C CYS A 104 -3.52 4.96 14.94
N GLY A 105 -4.21 5.37 16.00
CA GLY A 105 -5.65 5.18 16.16
C GLY A 105 -6.50 5.82 15.06
N ASN A 106 -6.04 6.93 14.46
CA ASN A 106 -6.73 7.57 13.35
C ASN A 106 -6.67 6.75 12.06
N VAL A 107 -5.61 5.97 11.83
CA VAL A 107 -5.36 5.32 10.53
C VAL A 107 -5.46 3.81 10.54
N ILE A 108 -5.41 3.16 11.72
CA ILE A 108 -5.44 1.69 11.83
C ILE A 108 -6.69 1.03 11.24
N GLY A 109 -7.81 1.76 11.14
CA GLY A 109 -9.05 1.29 10.53
C GLY A 109 -9.17 1.55 9.02
N CYS A 110 -8.14 2.11 8.37
CA CYS A 110 -8.15 2.36 6.93
C CYS A 110 -8.05 1.03 6.15
N SER A 111 -8.66 1.01 4.96
CA SER A 111 -8.75 -0.18 4.10
C SER A 111 -7.51 -0.48 3.27
N SER A 112 -6.59 0.48 3.13
CA SER A 112 -5.37 0.33 2.33
C SER A 112 -4.26 1.24 2.82
N ALA A 113 -3.03 0.95 2.41
CA ALA A 113 -1.88 1.81 2.71
C ALA A 113 -2.04 3.22 2.10
N LYS A 114 -2.68 3.33 0.93
CA LYS A 114 -3.03 4.62 0.32
C LYS A 114 -3.99 5.42 1.19
N ASP A 115 -5.03 4.78 1.72
CA ASP A 115 -6.01 5.47 2.59
C ASP A 115 -5.35 5.94 3.89
N MET A 116 -4.49 5.10 4.48
CA MET A 116 -3.67 5.48 5.63
C MET A 116 -2.81 6.71 5.31
N TRP A 117 -2.06 6.66 4.20
CA TRP A 117 -1.16 7.74 3.78
C TRP A 117 -1.91 9.06 3.55
N ASN A 118 -3.00 9.02 2.77
CA ASN A 118 -3.84 10.20 2.52
C ASN A 118 -4.37 10.80 3.83
N LYS A 119 -4.73 9.96 4.80
CA LYS A 119 -5.22 10.43 6.10
C LYS A 119 -4.10 11.04 6.95
N ILE A 120 -2.89 10.47 6.93
CA ILE A 120 -1.71 11.08 7.55
C ILE A 120 -1.44 12.46 6.96
N GLU A 121 -1.42 12.56 5.62
CA GLU A 121 -1.21 13.83 4.91
C GLU A 121 -2.28 14.86 5.30
N LEU A 122 -3.56 14.49 5.26
CA LEU A 122 -4.66 15.37 5.64
C LEU A 122 -4.55 15.88 7.09
N LEU A 123 -4.17 15.01 8.03
CA LEU A 123 -4.07 15.37 9.45
C LEU A 123 -2.83 16.21 9.78
N CYS A 124 -1.77 16.15 8.96
CA CYS A 124 -0.52 16.84 9.19
C CYS A 124 -0.36 18.13 8.39
N GLU A 125 -0.92 18.18 7.17
CA GLU A 125 -0.85 19.33 6.27
C GLU A 125 -2.08 20.24 6.39
N GLY A 126 -3.13 19.77 7.07
CA GLY A 126 -4.38 20.49 7.23
C GLY A 126 -5.27 20.35 5.99
N SER A 127 -6.59 20.40 6.23
CA SER A 127 -7.59 20.48 5.17
C SER A 127 -7.63 21.89 4.57
N GLU A 128 -6.59 22.32 3.87
CA GLU A 128 -6.67 23.51 3.03
C GLU A 128 -7.12 23.11 1.61
N ARG A 129 -8.43 23.24 1.39
CA ARG A 129 -9.02 23.58 0.10
C ARG A 129 -10.07 24.65 0.31
#